data_AF-A0A1M3QU00-F1
#
_entry.id   AF-A0A1M3QU00-F1
#
_cell.length_a   1.000
_cell.length_b   1.000
_cell.length_c   1.000
_cell.angle_alpha   90.00
_cell.angle_beta   90.00
_cell.angle_gamma   90.00
#
_symmetry.space_group_name_H-M   'P 1'
#
loop_
_entity.id
_entity.type
_entity.pdbx_description
1 polymer ?
#
loop_
_entity_poly.entity_id
_entity_poly.type
_entity_poly.pdbx_seq_one_letter_code
_entity_poly.pdbx_strand_id
1 'polypeptide(L)'
;MIAIPAFHAASKGSAKGGAKVYISSRTDSSSSGIFTVKVSAVFDPATNDYPTGTVLIDVNLSDSTKGAYKSTSIELINAYGRSTPTIYITGKCKISTQERTTPTGLRFWLMITDNKTEARSNGTPDIIAFTIHDRAGNRIAYGAGPVKEGDISVEPSGI
;
A
#
# COMPACT_ATOMS: atom_id res chain seq x y z
N MET A 1 -2.83 20.93 18.54
CA MET A 1 -2.40 19.69 17.86
C MET A 1 -1.04 19.33 18.40
N ILE A 2 -0.93 18.22 19.14
CA ILE A 2 0.37 17.71 19.59
C ILE A 2 0.87 16.80 18.47
N ALA A 3 1.92 17.23 17.76
CA ALA A 3 2.58 16.40 16.76
C ALA A 3 3.77 15.71 17.44
N ILE A 4 3.71 14.38 17.55
CA ILE A 4 4.87 13.59 17.97
C ILE A 4 5.77 13.43 16.73
N PRO A 5 7.06 13.81 16.80
CA PRO A 5 7.99 13.58 15.70
C PRO A 5 8.08 12.08 15.39
N ALA A 6 7.83 11.71 14.13
CA ALA A 6 8.04 10.34 13.67
C ALA A 6 9.49 10.17 13.23
N PHE A 7 10.21 9.25 13.89
CA PHE A 7 11.50 8.78 13.41
C PHE A 7 11.28 7.58 12.49
N HIS A 8 11.58 7.74 11.20
CA HIS A 8 11.41 6.69 10.20
C HIS A 8 12.72 5.88 10.08
N ALA A 9 12.75 4.70 10.71
CA ALA A 9 13.82 3.71 10.52
C ALA A 9 13.29 2.57 9.65
N ALA A 10 13.87 2.40 8.46
CA ALA A 10 13.51 1.35 7.51
C ALA A 10 14.27 0.05 7.81
N SER A 11 13.66 -1.09 7.50
CA SER A 11 14.29 -2.42 7.56
C SER A 11 14.44 -3.00 6.16
N LYS A 12 15.43 -3.90 5.99
CA LYS A 12 15.67 -4.59 4.71
C LYS A 12 14.38 -5.26 4.23
N GLY A 13 14.00 -5.03 2.99
CA GLY A 13 12.80 -5.64 2.43
C GLY A 13 12.55 -5.23 0.99
N SER A 14 11.82 -6.07 0.26
CA SER A 14 11.40 -5.78 -1.10
C SER A 14 9.96 -6.22 -1.35
N ALA A 15 9.28 -5.49 -2.22
CA ALA A 15 7.96 -5.85 -2.73
C ALA A 15 7.90 -5.59 -4.22
N LYS A 16 7.44 -6.58 -4.98
CA LYS A 16 7.32 -6.48 -6.43
C LYS A 16 6.10 -7.22 -6.96
N GLY A 17 5.33 -6.54 -7.80
CA GLY A 17 4.20 -7.15 -8.49
C GLY A 17 3.02 -6.19 -8.66
N GLY A 18 1.87 -6.77 -8.94
CA GLY A 18 0.62 -6.03 -9.04
C GLY A 18 -0.58 -6.92 -8.75
N ALA A 19 -1.49 -6.41 -7.94
CA ALA A 19 -2.65 -7.15 -7.46
C ALA A 19 -3.89 -6.25 -7.38
N LYS A 20 -5.05 -6.88 -7.54
CA LYS A 20 -6.37 -6.24 -7.50
C LYS A 20 -7.17 -6.82 -6.34
N VAL A 21 -7.81 -5.94 -5.59
CA VAL A 21 -8.71 -6.29 -4.48
C VAL A 21 -10.12 -5.83 -4.86
N TYR A 22 -11.09 -6.71 -4.63
CA TYR A 22 -12.51 -6.44 -4.79
C TYR A 22 -13.17 -6.34 -3.41
N ILE A 23 -13.77 -5.19 -3.13
CA ILE A 23 -14.61 -4.98 -1.95
C ILE A 23 -16.06 -5.11 -2.41
N SER A 24 -16.68 -6.27 -2.14
CA SER A 24 -18.05 -6.57 -2.55
C SER A 24 -19.06 -5.63 -1.86
N SER A 25 -18.88 -5.40 -0.58
CA SER A 25 -19.69 -4.50 0.24
C SER A 25 -18.97 -4.26 1.56
N ARG A 26 -18.98 -3.03 2.06
CA ARG A 26 -18.66 -2.75 3.46
C ARG A 26 -19.87 -3.08 4.34
N THR A 27 -19.67 -2.97 5.66
CA THR A 27 -20.73 -3.17 6.67
C THR A 27 -21.93 -2.25 6.47
N ASP A 28 -21.73 -1.08 5.84
CA ASP A 28 -22.80 -0.14 5.48
C ASP A 28 -23.63 -0.57 4.26
N SER A 29 -23.31 -1.72 3.63
CA SER A 29 -23.93 -2.29 2.43
C SER A 29 -23.97 -1.40 1.17
N SER A 30 -23.48 -0.16 1.27
CA SER A 30 -23.57 0.86 0.21
C SER A 30 -22.21 1.19 -0.39
N SER A 31 -21.13 0.92 0.36
CA SER A 31 -19.77 1.14 -0.10
C SER A 31 -19.17 -0.14 -0.69
N SER A 32 -18.76 -0.08 -1.95
CA SER A 32 -18.09 -1.15 -2.70
C SER A 32 -17.09 -0.59 -3.71
N GLY A 33 -16.32 -1.49 -4.32
CA GLY A 33 -15.53 -1.17 -5.50
C GLY A 33 -14.24 -1.97 -5.60
N ILE A 34 -13.31 -1.44 -6.38
CA ILE A 34 -12.04 -2.08 -6.70
C ILE A 34 -10.90 -1.13 -6.39
N PHE A 35 -9.80 -1.67 -5.89
CA PHE A 35 -8.52 -1.00 -5.97
C PHE A 35 -7.45 -1.93 -6.50
N THR A 36 -6.50 -1.36 -7.24
CA THR A 36 -5.35 -2.08 -7.79
C THR A 36 -4.08 -1.47 -7.24
N VAL A 37 -3.16 -2.31 -6.78
CA VAL A 37 -1.82 -1.89 -6.33
C VAL A 37 -0.79 -2.45 -7.31
N LYS A 38 0.15 -1.61 -7.74
CA LYS A 38 1.40 -2.04 -8.38
C LYS A 38 2.57 -1.51 -7.57
N VAL A 39 3.52 -2.37 -7.26
CA VAL A 39 4.67 -2.03 -6.43
C VAL A 39 5.95 -2.59 -7.03
N SER A 40 7.00 -1.79 -6.92
CA SER A 40 8.39 -2.20 -7.13
C SER A 40 9.21 -1.34 -6.18
N ALA A 41 9.30 -1.76 -4.92
CA ALA A 41 9.93 -1.02 -3.84
C ALA A 41 10.97 -1.89 -3.14
N VAL A 42 12.10 -1.30 -2.78
CA VAL A 42 13.23 -2.03 -2.19
C VAL A 42 14.00 -1.14 -1.23
N PHE A 43 14.51 -1.75 -0.16
CA PHE A 43 15.52 -1.18 0.71
C PHE A 43 16.46 -2.28 1.19
N ASP A 44 17.76 -2.07 1.04
CA ASP A 44 18.80 -2.83 1.72
C ASP A 44 19.79 -1.84 2.36
N PRO A 45 19.86 -1.76 3.71
CA PRO A 45 20.72 -0.81 4.40
C PRO A 45 22.23 -1.05 4.15
N ALA A 46 22.61 -2.21 3.60
CA ALA A 46 23.99 -2.48 3.20
C ALA A 46 24.39 -1.82 1.87
N THR A 47 23.41 -1.43 1.04
CA THR A 47 23.66 -0.91 -0.32
C THR A 47 22.89 0.36 -0.66
N ASN A 48 21.92 0.76 0.16
CA ASN A 48 21.07 1.92 -0.10
C ASN A 48 21.06 2.84 1.12
N ASP A 49 21.21 4.15 0.89
CA ASP A 49 21.04 5.16 1.94
C ASP A 49 19.58 5.28 2.39
N TYR A 50 18.64 5.10 1.45
CA TYR A 50 17.20 5.26 1.67
C TYR A 50 16.39 4.24 0.87
N PRO A 51 15.14 3.96 1.27
CA PRO A 51 14.21 3.20 0.46
C PRO A 51 13.97 3.82 -0.91
N THR A 52 13.86 2.97 -1.94
CA THR A 52 13.63 3.43 -3.32
C THR A 52 12.52 2.63 -4.00
N GLY A 53 12.09 3.12 -5.17
CA GLY A 53 11.15 2.43 -6.04
C GLY A 53 9.85 3.17 -6.28
N THR A 54 8.81 2.43 -6.60
CA THR A 54 7.51 2.97 -7.00
C THR A 54 6.35 2.20 -6.40
N VAL A 55 5.30 2.95 -6.05
CA VAL A 55 3.99 2.44 -5.66
C VAL A 55 2.95 3.18 -6.51
N LEU A 56 2.02 2.43 -7.08
CA LEU A 56 0.83 2.94 -7.74
C LEU A 56 -0.38 2.30 -7.08
N ILE A 57 -1.29 3.13 -6.58
CA ILE A 57 -2.58 2.69 -6.03
C ILE A 57 -3.67 3.30 -6.90
N ASP A 58 -4.38 2.49 -7.65
CA ASP A 58 -5.53 2.91 -8.46
C ASP A 58 -6.81 2.61 -7.70
N VAL A 59 -7.59 3.64 -7.38
CA VAL A 59 -8.75 3.56 -6.51
C VAL A 59 -10.03 3.85 -7.29
N ASN A 60 -10.92 2.87 -7.33
CA ASN A 60 -12.31 3.02 -7.79
C ASN A 60 -13.24 2.45 -6.71
N LEU A 61 -13.26 3.12 -5.57
CA LEU A 61 -14.16 2.86 -4.45
C LEU A 61 -15.23 3.95 -4.40
N SER A 62 -16.44 3.58 -4.01
CA SER A 62 -17.57 4.51 -3.92
C SER A 62 -17.46 5.51 -2.76
N ASP A 63 -16.66 5.20 -1.75
CA ASP A 63 -16.49 5.99 -0.53
C ASP A 63 -15.13 6.72 -0.45
N SER A 64 -14.42 6.82 -1.58
CA SER A 64 -13.10 7.44 -1.67
C SER A 64 -12.98 8.34 -2.90
N THR A 65 -12.06 9.31 -2.87
CA THR A 65 -11.70 10.04 -4.10
C THR A 65 -11.06 9.07 -5.09
N LYS A 66 -11.68 8.94 -6.26
CA LYS A 66 -11.23 8.03 -7.30
C LYS A 66 -10.00 8.57 -8.02
N GLY A 67 -9.10 7.68 -8.43
CA GLY A 67 -7.95 8.05 -9.23
C GLY A 67 -6.71 7.21 -8.96
N ALA A 68 -5.68 7.51 -9.74
CA ALA A 68 -4.41 6.80 -9.71
C ALA A 68 -3.38 7.58 -8.90
N TYR A 69 -3.01 7.06 -7.74
CA TYR A 69 -2.06 7.63 -6.80
C TYR A 69 -0.68 7.03 -7.02
N LYS A 70 0.23 7.80 -7.61
CA LYS A 70 1.60 7.39 -7.88
C LYS A 70 2.56 7.99 -6.86
N SER A 71 3.40 7.16 -6.26
CA SER A 71 4.43 7.59 -5.33
C SER A 71 5.39 8.58 -5.99
N THR A 72 5.72 9.65 -5.29
CA THR A 72 6.82 10.57 -5.62
C THR A 72 8.05 10.32 -4.76
N SER A 73 7.87 9.69 -3.60
CA SER A 73 8.96 9.22 -2.75
C SER A 73 8.49 8.00 -1.96
N ILE A 74 9.45 7.13 -1.62
CA ILE A 74 9.28 6.10 -0.60
C ILE A 74 10.06 6.58 0.62
N GLU A 75 9.38 6.75 1.76
CA GLU A 75 9.98 7.32 2.98
C GLU A 75 10.30 6.23 4.01
N LEU A 76 9.60 5.11 3.97
CA LEU A 76 9.78 3.99 4.89
C LEU A 76 9.43 2.68 4.19
N ILE A 77 10.27 1.67 4.38
CA ILE A 77 9.97 0.26 4.10
C ILE A 77 10.28 -0.52 5.37
N ASN A 78 9.33 -1.32 5.83
CA ASN A 78 9.54 -2.24 6.93
C ASN A 78 8.93 -3.60 6.58
N ALA A 79 9.76 -4.63 6.44
CA ALA A 79 9.32 -5.99 6.17
C ALA A 79 9.55 -6.90 7.39
N TYR A 80 8.63 -7.82 7.63
CA TYR A 80 8.66 -8.77 8.75
C TYR A 80 8.02 -10.10 8.38
N GLY A 81 8.26 -11.14 9.18
CA GLY A 81 7.57 -12.42 9.08
C GLY A 81 8.22 -13.40 8.09
N ARG A 82 8.43 -14.64 8.53
CA ARG A 82 9.05 -15.69 7.71
C ARG A 82 8.02 -16.48 6.90
N SER A 83 7.01 -17.03 7.57
CA SER A 83 5.98 -17.86 6.94
C SER A 83 4.93 -17.06 6.18
N THR A 84 4.70 -15.81 6.64
CA THR A 84 3.75 -14.87 6.05
C THR A 84 4.42 -13.50 5.95
N PRO A 85 5.35 -13.30 4.99
CA PRO A 85 6.04 -12.04 4.82
C PRO A 85 5.05 -10.88 4.66
N THR A 86 5.22 -9.87 5.50
CA THR A 86 4.40 -8.67 5.52
C THR A 86 5.29 -7.45 5.41
N ILE A 87 4.95 -6.53 4.53
CA ILE A 87 5.69 -5.30 4.31
C ILE A 87 4.78 -4.08 4.47
N TYR A 88 5.34 -3.06 5.11
CA TYR A 88 4.74 -1.75 5.28
C TYR A 88 5.56 -0.73 4.48
N ILE A 89 4.89 0.06 3.65
CA ILE A 89 5.50 1.07 2.81
C ILE A 89 4.78 2.38 3.04
N THR A 90 5.53 3.45 3.29
CA THR A 90 4.96 4.80 3.38
C THR A 90 5.71 5.76 2.48
N GLY A 91 5.04 6.83 2.09
CA GLY A 91 5.68 7.89 1.34
C GLY A 91 4.73 8.99 0.88
N LYS A 92 5.23 9.82 -0.04
CA LYS A 92 4.44 10.87 -0.68
C LYS A 92 3.93 10.39 -2.02
N CYS A 93 2.77 10.88 -2.44
CA CYS A 93 2.24 10.58 -3.76
C CYS A 93 1.62 11.80 -4.44
N LYS A 94 1.33 11.65 -5.73
CA LYS A 94 0.48 12.55 -6.51
C LYS A 94 -0.65 11.73 -7.11
N ILE A 95 -1.80 12.35 -7.25
CA ILE A 95 -2.96 11.73 -7.89
C ILE A 95 -3.06 12.23 -9.33
N SER A 96 -3.33 11.31 -10.25
CA SER A 96 -3.87 11.62 -11.56
C SER A 96 -5.39 11.42 -11.47
N THR A 97 -6.14 12.53 -11.51
CA THR A 97 -7.60 12.56 -11.38
C THR A 97 -8.18 13.44 -12.48
N GLN A 98 -9.42 13.13 -12.90
CA GLN A 98 -10.21 13.95 -13.82
C GLN A 98 -11.06 15.00 -13.09
N GLU A 99 -11.03 15.05 -11.76
CA GLU A 99 -11.85 15.95 -10.95
C GLU A 99 -11.27 17.38 -10.88
N ARG A 100 -12.18 18.36 -10.75
CA ARG A 100 -11.86 19.80 -10.74
C ARG A 100 -10.98 20.23 -9.56
N THR A 101 -11.04 19.52 -8.43
CA THR A 101 -10.26 19.84 -7.21
C THR A 101 -9.36 18.67 -6.87
N THR A 102 -8.07 18.81 -7.19
CA THR A 102 -7.06 17.80 -6.89
C THR A 102 -6.50 18.01 -5.47
N PRO A 103 -6.64 17.05 -4.54
CA PRO A 103 -5.98 17.11 -3.23
C PRO A 103 -4.47 17.24 -3.37
N THR A 104 -3.83 18.00 -2.49
CA THR A 104 -2.39 18.28 -2.54
C THR A 104 -1.64 17.82 -1.29
N GLY A 105 -0.33 17.57 -1.44
CA GLY A 105 0.53 17.11 -0.34
C GLY A 105 0.15 15.72 0.16
N LEU A 106 -0.21 14.83 -0.77
CA LEU A 106 -0.70 13.50 -0.43
C LEU A 106 0.41 12.61 0.16
N ARG A 107 0.04 11.85 1.19
CA ARG A 107 0.84 10.79 1.80
C ARG A 107 0.08 9.48 1.74
N PHE A 108 0.81 8.38 1.57
CA PHE A 108 0.22 7.04 1.58
C PHE A 108 0.88 6.15 2.64
N TRP A 109 0.09 5.21 3.11
CA TRP A 109 0.54 4.03 3.85
C TRP A 109 -0.03 2.79 3.13
N LEU A 110 0.80 1.77 2.98
CA LEU A 110 0.48 0.53 2.28
C LEU A 110 1.02 -0.65 3.10
N MET A 111 0.19 -1.66 3.30
CA MET A 111 0.53 -2.94 3.88
C MET A 111 0.20 -4.04 2.89
N ILE A 112 1.13 -4.98 2.73
CA ILE A 112 0.99 -6.15 1.87
C ILE A 112 1.44 -7.37 2.67
N THR A 113 0.58 -8.37 2.72
CA THR A 113 0.87 -9.67 3.32
C THR A 113 0.86 -10.73 2.22
N ASP A 114 2.02 -11.35 1.99
CA ASP A 114 2.23 -12.46 1.05
C ASP A 114 2.15 -13.77 1.84
N ASN A 115 1.03 -14.48 1.71
CA ASN A 115 0.77 -15.75 2.39
C ASN A 115 1.46 -16.94 1.71
N LYS A 116 2.23 -16.70 0.63
CA LYS A 116 2.91 -17.72 -0.18
C LYS A 116 1.94 -18.75 -0.80
N THR A 117 2.42 -19.48 -1.79
CA THR A 117 1.58 -20.36 -2.61
C THR A 117 0.87 -21.45 -1.80
N GLU A 118 1.51 -22.04 -0.79
CA GLU A 118 0.91 -23.12 0.01
C GLU A 118 -0.30 -22.63 0.83
N ALA A 119 -0.20 -21.52 1.56
CA ALA A 119 -1.33 -21.03 2.34
C ALA A 119 -2.46 -20.50 1.43
N ARG A 120 -2.11 -19.94 0.26
CA ARG A 120 -3.10 -19.56 -0.78
C ARG A 120 -3.86 -20.76 -1.31
N SER A 121 -3.19 -21.87 -1.59
CA SER A 121 -3.85 -23.13 -1.98
C SER A 121 -4.76 -23.70 -0.88
N ASN A 122 -4.47 -23.38 0.39
CA ASN A 122 -5.28 -23.75 1.55
C ASN A 122 -6.37 -22.70 1.89
N GLY A 123 -6.63 -21.75 0.99
CA GLY A 123 -7.71 -20.77 1.12
C GLY A 123 -7.36 -19.51 1.91
N THR A 124 -6.09 -19.28 2.25
CA THR A 124 -5.63 -18.03 2.89
C THR A 124 -5.04 -17.08 1.84
N PRO A 125 -5.82 -16.12 1.31
CA PRO A 125 -5.34 -15.22 0.27
C PRO A 125 -4.33 -14.20 0.80
N ASP A 126 -3.56 -13.60 -0.10
CA ASP A 126 -2.77 -12.41 0.22
C ASP A 126 -3.69 -11.26 0.63
N ILE A 127 -3.20 -10.38 1.49
CA ILE A 127 -3.97 -9.23 2.00
C ILE A 127 -3.25 -7.95 1.62
N ILE A 128 -4.01 -6.97 1.13
CA ILE A 128 -3.51 -5.62 0.88
C ILE A 128 -4.39 -4.64 1.63
N ALA A 129 -3.76 -3.69 2.32
CA ALA A 129 -4.43 -2.56 2.94
C ALA A 129 -3.69 -1.26 2.63
N PHE A 130 -4.43 -0.17 2.42
CA PHE A 130 -3.84 1.13 2.19
C PHE A 130 -4.68 2.26 2.78
N THR A 131 -4.04 3.40 2.97
CA THR A 131 -4.72 4.67 3.20
C THR A 131 -3.94 5.83 2.60
N ILE A 132 -4.67 6.85 2.16
CA ILE A 132 -4.13 8.07 1.55
C ILE A 132 -4.71 9.26 2.30
N HIS A 133 -3.84 10.18 2.69
CA HIS A 133 -4.22 11.39 3.41
C HIS A 133 -3.67 12.63 2.71
N ASP A 134 -4.34 13.76 2.85
CA ASP A 134 -3.83 15.06 2.40
C ASP A 134 -2.85 15.69 3.41
N ARG A 135 -2.33 16.87 3.08
CA ARG A 135 -1.41 17.64 3.93
C ARG A 135 -1.97 18.03 5.30
N ALA A 136 -3.30 18.05 5.45
CA ALA A 136 -3.98 18.38 6.70
C ALA A 136 -4.31 17.11 7.54
N GLY A 137 -4.01 15.93 7.01
CA GLY A 137 -4.32 14.65 7.65
C GLY A 137 -5.75 14.18 7.40
N ASN A 138 -6.48 14.78 6.46
CA ASN A 138 -7.80 14.27 6.07
C ASN A 138 -7.63 13.01 5.22
N ARG A 139 -8.44 11.99 5.49
CA ARG A 139 -8.45 10.75 4.70
C ARG A 139 -9.09 11.00 3.34
N ILE A 140 -8.34 10.71 2.28
CA ILE A 140 -8.74 10.86 0.88
C ILE A 140 -9.23 9.53 0.29
N ALA A 141 -8.53 8.45 0.60
CA ALA A 141 -8.88 7.10 0.15
C ALA A 141 -8.37 6.03 1.11
N TYR A 142 -9.05 4.88 1.16
CA TYR A 142 -8.62 3.73 1.95
C TYR A 142 -9.29 2.45 1.46
N GLY A 143 -8.59 1.34 1.62
CA GLY A 143 -9.12 0.02 1.29
C GLY A 143 -8.32 -1.06 1.98
N ALA A 144 -8.97 -2.17 2.29
CA ALA A 144 -8.33 -3.36 2.82
C ALA A 144 -9.11 -4.58 2.36
N GLY A 145 -8.42 -5.65 1.98
CA GLY A 145 -9.08 -6.89 1.62
C GLY A 145 -8.16 -7.93 1.00
N PRO A 146 -8.71 -9.13 0.76
CA PRO A 146 -7.99 -10.21 0.13
C PRO A 146 -7.76 -9.93 -1.37
N VAL A 147 -6.57 -10.27 -1.86
CA VAL A 147 -6.26 -10.23 -3.29
C VAL A 147 -7.17 -11.20 -4.04
N LYS A 148 -7.72 -10.73 -5.17
CA LYS A 148 -8.59 -11.52 -6.06
C LYS A 148 -7.95 -11.83 -7.41
N GLU A 149 -7.03 -10.98 -7.87
CA GLU A 149 -6.34 -11.15 -9.14
C GLU A 149 -4.92 -10.56 -9.04
N GLY A 150 -3.95 -11.19 -9.68
CA GLY A 150 -2.55 -10.81 -9.63
C GLY A 150 -1.82 -11.31 -8.38
N ASP A 151 -0.57 -10.89 -8.23
CA ASP A 151 0.31 -11.31 -7.14
C ASP A 151 1.32 -10.20 -6.82
N ILE A 152 1.70 -10.09 -5.55
CA ILE A 152 2.79 -9.24 -5.10
C ILE A 152 3.69 -10.08 -4.21
N SER A 153 4.89 -10.38 -4.70
CA SER A 153 5.90 -11.06 -3.90
C SER A 153 6.46 -10.10 -2.85
N VAL A 154 6.53 -10.57 -1.60
CA VAL A 154 7.21 -9.90 -0.51
C VAL A 154 8.39 -10.73 -0.07
N GLU A 155 9.57 -10.11 -0.05
CA GLU A 155 10.78 -10.69 0.51
C GLU A 155 11.03 -10.09 1.90
N PRO A 156 10.98 -10.92 2.96
CA PRO A 156 11.17 -10.44 4.32
C PRO A 156 12.63 -10.05 4.59
N SER A 157 12.82 -9.23 5.63
CA SER A 157 14.13 -9.04 6.24
C SER A 157 14.66 -10.39 6.71
N GLY A 158 15.88 -10.76 6.31
CA GLY A 158 16.52 -12.04 6.67
C GLY A 158 16.93 -12.15 8.14
N ILE A 159 15.95 -12.12 9.06
CA ILE A 159 16.10 -12.41 10.48
C ILE A 159 15.39 -13.72 10.80
#